data_AF-A0A7X8ZSX7-F1
#
_entry.id   AF-A0A7X8ZSX7-F1
#
_cell.length_a   1.000
_cell.length_b   1.000
_cell.length_c   1.000
_cell.angle_alpha   90.00
_cell.angle_beta   90.00
_cell.angle_gamma   90.00
#
_symmetry.space_group_name_H-M   'P 1'
#
loop_
_entity.id
_entity.type
_entity.pdbx_description
1 polymer ?
#
loop_
_entity_poly.entity_id
_entity_poly.type
_entity_poly.pdbx_seq_one_letter_code
_entity_poly.pdbx_strand_id
1 'polypeptide(L)'
;MNIVFKTRNSKTVARVFSLLLVIGLCTQVLTGCKAQPEANVNNEYYYSFTDALKNTVHLEAKPQRVVSLVGSYAETWLLAGGSLVGVTNDVISERKMDLPEETQMVGTIKDPNLEEVINLSSDFVLLSPDIESHVKIS
;
A
#
# COMPACT_ATOMS: atom_id res chain seq x y z
N MET A 1 31.20 -31.88 -57.60
CA MET A 1 29.83 -32.21 -58.00
C MET A 1 29.02 -32.54 -56.75
N ASN A 2 28.09 -31.64 -56.40
CA ASN A 2 26.95 -31.72 -55.48
C ASN A 2 27.12 -32.25 -54.03
N ILE A 3 27.23 -31.31 -53.08
CA ILE A 3 26.80 -31.50 -51.70
C ILE A 3 25.27 -31.51 -51.70
N VAL A 4 24.67 -32.70 -51.55
CA VAL A 4 23.22 -32.87 -51.45
C VAL A 4 22.77 -32.44 -50.06
N PHE A 5 22.27 -31.21 -49.93
CA PHE A 5 21.54 -30.78 -48.74
C PHE A 5 20.20 -31.52 -48.68
N LYS A 6 20.13 -32.53 -47.80
CA LYS A 6 18.90 -33.26 -47.48
C LYS A 6 17.90 -32.29 -46.86
N THR A 7 16.86 -31.92 -47.61
CA THR A 7 15.78 -31.01 -47.20
C THR A 7 15.03 -31.61 -46.01
N ARG A 8 15.28 -31.11 -44.80
CA ARG A 8 14.49 -31.47 -43.61
C ARG A 8 13.08 -30.91 -43.76
N ASN A 9 12.08 -31.75 -43.54
CA ASN A 9 10.66 -31.45 -43.70
C ASN A 9 10.29 -30.12 -43.00
N SER A 10 9.79 -29.14 -43.76
CA SER A 10 9.50 -27.76 -43.32
C SER A 10 8.67 -27.70 -42.03
N LYS A 11 7.75 -28.65 -41.85
CA LYS A 11 6.91 -28.78 -40.64
C LYS A 11 7.72 -29.09 -39.36
N THR A 12 8.85 -29.78 -39.49
CA THR A 12 9.74 -30.10 -38.36
C THR A 12 10.64 -28.91 -38.02
N VAL A 13 11.07 -28.15 -39.03
CA VAL A 13 11.85 -26.91 -38.84
C VAL A 13 10.97 -25.84 -38.18
N ALA A 14 9.73 -25.68 -38.63
CA ALA A 14 8.76 -24.76 -38.03
C ALA A 14 8.41 -25.13 -36.57
N ARG A 15 8.29 -26.42 -36.25
CA ARG A 15 8.04 -26.89 -34.87
C ARG A 15 9.22 -26.63 -33.95
N VAL A 16 10.45 -26.88 -34.39
CA VAL A 16 11.67 -26.61 -33.60
C VAL A 16 11.84 -25.11 -33.39
N PHE A 17 11.58 -24.30 -34.42
CA PHE A 17 11.64 -22.84 -34.32
C PHE A 17 10.58 -22.28 -33.37
N SER A 18 9.35 -22.80 -33.45
CA SER A 18 8.26 -22.45 -32.54
C SER A 18 8.58 -22.84 -31.08
N LEU A 19 9.19 -24.00 -30.85
CA LEU A 19 9.60 -24.43 -29.51
C LEU A 19 10.70 -23.53 -28.94
N LEU A 20 11.70 -23.17 -29.75
CA LEU A 20 12.79 -22.27 -29.35
C LEU A 20 12.29 -20.85 -29.04
N LEU A 21 11.29 -20.37 -29.77
CA LEU A 21 10.68 -19.05 -29.54
C LEU A 21 9.89 -19.01 -28.23
N VAL A 22 9.16 -20.08 -27.89
CA VAL A 22 8.42 -20.17 -26.61
C VAL A 22 9.39 -20.26 -25.42
N ILE A 23 10.46 -21.04 -25.53
CA ILE A 23 11.48 -21.15 -24.46
C ILE A 23 12.21 -19.82 -24.26
N GLY A 24 12.55 -19.12 -25.35
CA GLY A 24 13.17 -17.79 -25.28
C GLY A 24 12.27 -16.72 -24.67
N LEU A 25 10.95 -16.83 -24.82
CA LEU A 25 10.00 -15.91 -24.21
C LEU A 25 9.86 -16.15 -22.69
N CYS A 26 9.97 -17.41 -22.24
CA CYS A 26 9.88 -17.76 -20.82
C CYS A 26 11.10 -17.31 -19.99
N THR A 27 12.28 -17.17 -20.59
CA THR A 27 13.49 -16.73 -19.85
C THR A 27 13.50 -15.25 -19.51
N GLN A 28 12.65 -14.44 -20.14
CA GLN A 28 12.56 -13.00 -19.87
C GLN A 28 11.75 -12.66 -18.60
N VAL A 29 11.04 -13.63 -18.03
CA VAL A 29 10.16 -13.42 -16.86
C VAL A 29 10.94 -13.42 -15.52
N LEU A 30 12.21 -13.83 -15.53
CA LEU A 30 12.98 -14.07 -14.30
C LEU A 30 14.09 -13.05 -13.99
N THR A 31 14.36 -12.08 -14.86
CA THR A 31 15.40 -11.05 -14.60
C THR A 31 14.78 -9.77 -14.05
N GLY A 32 14.18 -9.87 -12.85
CA GLY A 32 13.47 -8.77 -12.18
C GLY A 32 14.03 -8.36 -10.81
N CYS A 33 15.06 -9.02 -10.28
CA CYS A 33 15.66 -8.63 -9.02
C CYS A 33 16.68 -7.49 -9.23
N LYS A 34 16.20 -6.25 -9.17
CA LYS A 34 17.07 -5.09 -8.95
C LYS A 34 17.29 -4.99 -7.43
N ALA A 35 18.51 -5.23 -6.97
CA ALA A 35 18.88 -4.96 -5.59
C ALA A 35 18.66 -3.46 -5.31
N GLN A 36 17.80 -3.16 -4.33
CA GLN A 36 17.61 -1.80 -3.83
C GLN A 36 18.91 -1.38 -3.12
N PRO A 37 19.31 -0.08 -3.17
CA PRO A 37 20.41 0.39 -2.34
C PRO A 37 20.06 0.09 -0.89
N GLU A 38 20.86 -0.74 -0.24
CA GLU A 38 20.78 -0.92 1.20
C GLU A 38 21.13 0.43 1.83
N ALA A 39 20.09 1.15 2.25
CA ALA A 39 20.27 2.28 3.13
C ALA A 39 20.95 1.73 4.39
N ASN A 40 22.06 2.34 4.77
CA ASN A 40 22.71 2.09 6.04
C ASN A 40 21.74 2.55 7.14
N VAL A 41 20.94 1.64 7.70
CA VAL A 41 19.97 1.98 8.74
C VAL A 41 20.52 1.54 10.08
N ASN A 42 21.10 2.50 10.79
CA ASN A 42 20.92 2.54 12.25
C ASN A 42 19.39 2.64 12.45
N ASN A 43 18.73 1.51 12.67
CA ASN A 43 17.27 1.40 12.60
C ASN A 43 16.63 1.95 13.88
N GLU A 44 16.72 3.28 14.06
CA GLU A 44 16.12 4.04 15.17
C GLU A 44 14.58 4.00 15.11
N TYR A 45 14.01 3.88 13.91
CA TYR A 45 12.58 3.91 13.68
C TYR A 45 12.08 2.59 13.08
N TYR A 46 10.89 2.15 13.51
CA TYR A 46 10.16 1.02 12.92
C TYR A 46 9.86 1.24 11.44
N TYR A 47 9.44 2.45 11.07
CA TYR A 47 9.17 2.83 9.69
C TYR A 47 9.35 4.33 9.49
N SER A 48 9.77 4.75 8.31
CA SER A 48 9.91 6.17 7.95
C SER A 48 9.43 6.41 6.54
N PHE A 49 8.65 7.48 6.34
CA PHE A 49 8.10 7.83 5.05
C PHE A 49 7.91 9.35 4.91
N THR A 50 7.73 9.80 3.68
CA THR A 50 7.35 11.19 3.39
C THR A 50 5.86 11.24 3.06
N ASP A 51 5.11 12.10 3.73
CA ASP A 51 3.68 12.26 3.49
C ASP A 51 3.37 13.13 2.25
N ALA A 52 2.08 13.37 1.98
CA ALA A 52 1.63 14.20 0.87
C ALA A 52 2.02 15.68 1.03
N LEU A 53 2.19 16.17 2.26
CA LEU A 53 2.59 17.54 2.60
C LEU A 53 4.12 17.72 2.66
N LYS A 54 4.89 16.68 2.33
CA LYS A 54 6.36 16.65 2.34
C LYS A 54 6.98 16.62 3.75
N ASN A 55 6.20 16.30 4.78
CA ASN A 55 6.74 16.02 6.09
C ASN A 55 7.45 14.66 6.10
N THR A 56 8.52 14.56 6.87
CA THR A 56 9.14 13.26 7.16
C THR A 56 8.50 12.71 8.42
N VAL A 57 7.84 11.56 8.31
CA VAL A 57 7.17 10.89 9.42
C VAL A 57 8.03 9.71 9.86
N HIS A 58 8.32 9.66 11.15
CA HIS A 58 9.06 8.60 11.80
C HIS A 58 8.15 7.86 12.78
N LEU A 59 7.97 6.56 12.57
CA LEU A 59 7.26 5.69 13.50
C LEU A 59 8.29 4.97 14.35
N GLU A 60 8.35 5.27 15.65
CA GLU A 60 9.25 4.59 16.59
C GLU A 60 8.88 3.11 16.76
N ALA A 61 7.58 2.81 16.73
CA ALA A 61 7.03 1.47 16.82
C ALA A 61 5.87 1.27 15.82
N LYS A 62 5.43 0.02 15.66
CA LYS A 62 4.22 -0.28 14.89
C LYS A 62 3.00 0.39 15.55
N PRO A 63 2.23 1.23 14.84
CA PRO A 63 1.03 1.85 15.39
C PRO A 63 0.04 0.82 15.95
N GLN A 64 -0.46 1.06 17.16
CA GLN A 64 -1.43 0.21 17.85
C GLN A 64 -2.76 0.94 18.09
N ARG A 65 -2.76 2.28 18.11
CA ARG A 65 -3.92 3.11 18.45
C ARG A 65 -4.18 4.12 17.34
N VAL A 66 -4.65 3.60 16.21
CA VAL A 66 -4.84 4.41 15.00
C VAL A 66 -6.22 5.05 14.97
N VAL A 67 -6.25 6.34 14.65
CA VAL A 67 -7.48 7.08 14.34
C VAL A 67 -7.48 7.42 12.85
N SER A 68 -8.64 7.32 12.21
CA SER A 68 -8.80 7.78 10.83
C SER A 68 -9.89 8.82 10.71
N LEU A 69 -9.56 9.97 10.11
CA LEU A 69 -10.49 11.09 9.94
C LEU A 69 -11.19 11.09 8.56
N VAL A 70 -11.02 10.01 7.79
CA VAL A 70 -11.70 9.79 6.51
C VAL A 70 -12.02 8.31 6.37
N GLY A 71 -13.26 7.97 6.05
CA GLY A 71 -13.67 6.59 5.99
C GLY A 71 -13.00 5.75 4.90
N SER A 72 -12.55 6.35 3.80
CA SER A 72 -11.77 5.63 2.77
C SER A 72 -10.42 5.19 3.30
N TYR A 73 -9.81 6.00 4.17
CA TYR A 73 -8.54 5.68 4.78
C TYR A 73 -8.73 4.67 5.91
N ALA A 74 -9.83 4.80 6.67
CA ALA A 74 -10.23 3.79 7.66
C ALA A 74 -10.40 2.41 7.00
N GLU A 75 -11.17 2.34 5.91
CA GLU A 75 -11.39 1.11 5.15
C GLU A 75 -10.08 0.52 4.61
N THR A 76 -9.24 1.37 4.00
CA THR A 76 -7.94 0.94 3.48
C THR A 76 -7.05 0.38 4.60
N TRP A 77 -7.06 1.01 5.78
CA TRP A 77 -6.28 0.57 6.93
C TRP A 77 -6.74 -0.80 7.45
N LEU A 78 -8.05 -1.02 7.59
CA LEU A 78 -8.60 -2.31 8.01
C LEU A 78 -8.30 -3.40 6.97
N LEU A 79 -8.45 -3.11 5.68
CA LEU A 79 -8.12 -4.05 4.60
C LEU A 79 -6.64 -4.44 4.58
N ALA A 80 -5.76 -3.55 5.04
CA ALA A 80 -4.33 -3.84 5.23
C ALA A 80 -4.04 -4.65 6.51
N GLY A 81 -5.07 -5.05 7.28
CA GLY A 81 -4.94 -5.79 8.53
C GLY A 81 -4.66 -4.91 9.76
N GLY A 82 -4.90 -3.60 9.65
CA GLY A 82 -4.85 -2.67 10.77
C GLY A 82 -6.09 -2.73 11.66
N SER A 83 -6.03 -2.05 12.80
CA SER A 83 -7.17 -1.80 13.69
C SER A 83 -7.31 -0.31 13.97
N LEU A 84 -8.51 0.12 14.37
CA LEU A 84 -8.85 1.54 14.58
C LEU A 84 -9.49 1.72 15.96
N VAL A 85 -8.99 2.68 16.72
CA VAL A 85 -9.59 3.09 18.01
C VAL A 85 -10.58 4.25 17.84
N GLY A 86 -10.52 4.97 16.72
CA GLY A 86 -11.47 6.03 16.42
C GLY A 86 -11.65 6.31 14.93
N VAL A 87 -12.87 6.69 14.55
CA VAL A 87 -13.28 7.00 13.16
C VAL A 87 -14.23 8.19 13.07
N THR A 88 -14.31 8.82 11.91
CA THR A 88 -15.35 9.80 11.58
C THR A 88 -16.66 9.14 11.16
N ASN A 89 -17.77 9.88 11.28
CA ASN A 89 -19.14 9.40 11.03
C ASN A 89 -19.41 8.79 9.66
N ASP A 90 -18.68 9.20 8.63
CA ASP A 90 -18.83 8.69 7.26
C ASP A 90 -18.50 7.20 7.12
N VAL A 91 -17.69 6.65 8.03
CA VAL A 91 -17.42 5.20 8.10
C VAL A 91 -18.71 4.40 8.30
N ILE A 92 -19.63 4.92 9.10
CA ILE A 92 -20.92 4.28 9.34
C ILE A 92 -21.96 4.79 8.33
N SER A 93 -22.11 6.12 8.18
CA SER A 93 -23.22 6.69 7.42
C SER A 93 -23.10 6.48 5.91
N GLU A 94 -21.88 6.44 5.37
CA GLU A 94 -21.65 6.31 3.93
C GLU A 94 -21.15 4.91 3.57
N ARG A 95 -20.15 4.41 4.30
CA ARG A 95 -19.52 3.13 3.98
C ARG A 95 -20.19 1.91 4.60
N LYS A 96 -21.00 2.11 5.66
CA LYS A 96 -21.70 1.02 6.38
C LYS A 96 -20.73 -0.07 6.85
N MET A 97 -19.54 0.34 7.28
CA MET A 97 -18.53 -0.60 7.76
C MET A 97 -18.96 -1.16 9.11
N ASP A 98 -18.69 -2.45 9.30
CA ASP A 98 -18.83 -3.11 10.59
C ASP A 98 -17.53 -2.92 11.37
N LEU A 99 -17.64 -2.32 12.55
CA LEU A 99 -16.50 -1.96 13.39
C LEU A 99 -16.68 -2.59 14.78
N PRO A 100 -15.57 -2.86 15.49
CA PRO A 100 -15.65 -3.23 16.90
C PRO A 100 -16.41 -2.18 17.72
N GLU A 101 -17.16 -2.63 18.74
CA GLU A 101 -18.01 -1.76 19.58
C GLU A 101 -17.18 -0.72 20.33
N GLU A 102 -15.91 -1.03 20.61
CA GLU A 102 -14.96 -0.14 21.27
C GLU A 102 -14.42 1.00 20.37
N THR A 103 -14.63 0.96 19.05
CA THR A 103 -14.17 2.01 18.15
C THR A 103 -15.03 3.26 18.33
N GLN A 104 -14.40 4.38 18.73
CA GLN A 104 -15.12 5.60 19.07
C GLN A 104 -15.33 6.54 17.88
N MET A 105 -16.42 7.31 17.92
CA MET A 105 -16.68 8.36 16.94
C MET A 105 -15.91 9.62 17.30
N VAL A 106 -15.06 10.11 16.40
CA VAL A 106 -14.24 11.33 16.61
C VAL A 106 -14.73 12.51 15.76
N GLY A 107 -16.05 12.65 15.63
CA GLY A 107 -16.68 13.75 14.87
C GLY A 107 -16.91 13.42 13.40
N THR A 108 -16.76 14.43 12.54
CA THR A 108 -17.04 14.33 11.10
C THR A 108 -15.79 14.57 10.26
N ILE A 109 -15.83 14.17 8.99
CA ILE A 109 -14.72 14.40 8.05
C ILE A 109 -14.27 15.87 8.01
N LYS A 110 -15.21 16.83 8.08
CA LYS A 110 -14.89 18.27 7.97
C LYS A 110 -14.67 18.94 9.32
N ASP A 111 -15.16 18.35 10.39
CA ASP A 111 -15.09 18.87 11.75
C ASP A 111 -14.78 17.71 12.70
N PRO A 112 -13.52 17.25 12.75
CA PRO A 112 -13.09 16.19 13.65
C PRO A 112 -12.97 16.74 15.08
N ASN A 113 -13.35 15.93 16.07
CA ASN A 113 -13.22 16.28 17.48
C ASN A 113 -11.82 15.93 18.00
N LEU A 114 -10.92 16.91 18.01
CA LEU A 114 -9.53 16.72 18.41
C LEU A 114 -9.37 16.29 19.88
N GLU A 115 -10.25 16.76 20.77
CA GLU A 115 -10.24 16.35 22.18
C GLU A 115 -10.48 14.84 22.32
N GLU A 116 -11.41 14.29 21.53
CA GLU A 116 -11.66 12.84 21.52
C GLU A 116 -10.48 12.06 20.92
N VAL A 117 -9.87 12.57 19.84
CA VAL A 117 -8.67 11.95 19.24
C VAL A 117 -7.51 11.87 20.24
N ILE A 118 -7.32 12.91 21.05
CA ILE A 118 -6.30 12.96 22.10
C ILE A 118 -6.69 12.07 23.29
N ASN A 119 -7.96 12.09 23.71
CA ASN A 119 -8.49 11.26 24.80
C ASN A 119 -8.34 9.76 24.50
N LEU A 120 -8.45 9.38 23.23
CA LEU A 120 -8.16 8.04 22.75
C LEU A 120 -6.67 7.66 22.85
N SER A 121 -5.77 8.54 23.26
CA SER A 121 -4.33 8.29 23.33
C SER A 121 -3.82 7.68 22.02
N SER A 122 -4.23 8.27 20.90
CA SER A 122 -3.86 7.78 19.57
C SER A 122 -2.36 7.94 19.34
N ASP A 123 -1.77 6.96 18.66
CA ASP A 123 -0.34 6.96 18.32
C ASP A 123 -0.08 7.20 16.83
N PHE A 124 -1.13 7.20 16.02
CA PHE A 124 -1.07 7.51 14.60
C PHE A 124 -2.44 7.98 14.09
N VAL A 125 -2.47 9.08 13.35
CA VAL A 125 -3.72 9.67 12.83
C VAL A 125 -3.64 9.78 11.31
N LEU A 126 -4.63 9.21 10.62
CA LEU A 126 -4.75 9.26 9.17
C LEU A 126 -5.57 10.48 8.74
N LEU A 127 -4.90 11.43 8.08
CA LEU A 127 -5.41 12.72 7.62
C LEU A 127 -5.41 12.79 6.09
N SER A 128 -6.22 13.68 5.52
CA SER A 128 -6.24 13.95 4.08
C SER A 128 -5.70 15.34 3.79
N PRO A 129 -4.80 15.50 2.80
CA PRO A 129 -4.29 16.80 2.39
C PRO A 129 -5.35 17.65 1.66
N ASP A 130 -6.46 17.05 1.24
CA ASP A 130 -7.51 17.70 0.44
C ASP A 130 -8.62 18.33 1.33
N ILE A 131 -8.52 18.17 2.65
CA ILE A 131 -9.50 18.69 3.62
C ILE A 131 -8.84 19.75 4.47
N GLU A 132 -9.36 20.98 4.42
CA GLU A 132 -8.76 22.14 5.09
C GLU A 132 -8.60 21.94 6.61
N SER A 133 -9.60 21.36 7.28
CA SER A 133 -9.52 21.09 8.72
C SER A 133 -8.45 20.06 9.08
N HIS A 134 -8.13 19.13 8.18
CA HIS A 134 -7.06 18.14 8.39
C HIS A 134 -5.68 18.78 8.24
N VAL A 135 -5.50 19.64 7.23
CA VAL A 135 -4.23 20.37 7.03
C VAL A 135 -3.93 21.32 8.19
N LYS A 136 -4.96 21.85 8.86
CA LYS A 136 -4.78 22.74 10.03
C LYS A 136 -4.27 22.03 11.28
N ILE A 137 -4.48 20.71 11.38
CA ILE A 137 -4.13 19.91 12.56
C ILE A 137 -2.97 18.92 12.29
N SER A 138 -2.45 18.89 11.06
CA SER A 138 -1.33 18.03 10.64
C SER A 138 0.03 18.59 11.02
#